data_AF-A0AAV4MH27-F1
#
_entry.id   AF-A0AAV4MH27-F1
#
_cell.length_a   1.000
_cell.length_b   1.000
_cell.length_c   1.000
_cell.angle_alpha   90.00
_cell.angle_beta   90.00
_cell.angle_gamma   90.00
#
_symmetry.space_group_name_H-M   'P 1'
#
loop_
_entity.id
_entity.type
_entity.pdbx_description
1 polymer ?
#
loop_
_entity_poly.entity_id
_entity_poly.type
_entity_poly.pdbx_seq_one_letter_code
_entity_poly.pdbx_strand_id
1 'polypeptide(L)'
;MENSLEYSEQIIKYKSRVNRYLSESVQVDKNEINKVPVVTSEIKKECNTKLPELIWRSLMGISRDFNFWPQFTSVIHDNHNLNDIEKFNYLKTLLTDSALIAISGLPFTADNYKKAIDILTDRFGKTDILISTHMNVLLSLEPVRNSSDVSTLRKLYDKITIQIRCLESLKVDINSYGNLLLPILYKCIPNDLVLRFNRQNSESEATVTSLLSCIKERNRSARKDSLF
;
A
#
# COMPACT_ATOMS: atom_id res chain seq x y z
N MET A 1 36.87 12.18 -29.56
CA MET A 1 36.50 10.78 -29.30
C MET A 1 37.56 10.02 -28.50
N GLU A 2 38.83 10.42 -28.56
CA GLU A 2 39.97 9.75 -27.90
C GLU A 2 39.89 9.74 -26.35
N ASN A 3 39.50 10.85 -25.72
CA ASN A 3 39.39 10.92 -24.26
C ASN A 3 38.35 9.93 -23.67
N SER A 4 37.27 9.61 -24.39
CA SER A 4 36.22 8.71 -23.88
C SER A 4 36.70 7.26 -23.78
N LEU A 5 37.63 6.86 -24.65
CA LEU A 5 38.20 5.51 -24.65
C LEU A 5 39.16 5.36 -23.46
N GLU A 6 39.97 6.39 -23.20
CA GLU A 6 40.91 6.43 -22.08
C GLU A 6 40.20 6.36 -20.71
N TYR A 7 39.07 7.05 -20.54
CA TYR A 7 38.24 6.93 -19.33
C TYR A 7 37.68 5.51 -19.15
N SER A 8 37.29 4.84 -20.24
CA SER A 8 36.75 3.48 -20.16
C SER A 8 37.81 2.46 -19.73
N GLU A 9 39.05 2.61 -20.19
CA GLU A 9 40.17 1.75 -19.80
C GLU A 9 40.56 1.94 -18.33
N GLN A 10 40.54 3.19 -17.84
CA GLN A 10 40.79 3.45 -16.42
C GLN A 10 39.72 2.80 -15.53
N ILE A 11 38.45 2.88 -15.91
CA ILE A 11 37.34 2.27 -15.15
C ILE A 11 37.51 0.74 -15.08
N ILE A 12 37.88 0.10 -16.19
CA ILE A 12 38.14 -1.35 -16.25
C ILE A 12 39.32 -1.70 -15.33
N LYS A 13 40.41 -0.92 -15.37
CA LYS A 13 41.59 -1.13 -14.52
C LYS A 13 41.25 -1.03 -13.03
N TYR A 14 40.45 -0.05 -12.62
CA TYR A 14 40.03 0.10 -11.22
C TYR A 14 39.10 -1.03 -10.77
N LYS A 15 38.14 -1.45 -11.60
CA LYS A 15 37.25 -2.59 -11.29
C LYS A 15 38.03 -3.88 -11.09
N SER A 16 39.00 -4.19 -11.95
CA SER A 16 39.84 -5.38 -11.83
C SER A 16 40.68 -5.37 -10.55
N ARG A 17 41.16 -4.19 -10.14
CA ARG A 17 41.97 -4.05 -8.93
C ARG A 17 41.14 -4.28 -7.66
N VAL A 18 39.91 -3.77 -7.61
CA VAL A 18 38.98 -3.99 -6.49
C VAL A 18 38.56 -5.45 -6.38
N ASN A 19 38.24 -6.11 -7.49
CA ASN A 19 37.89 -7.53 -7.48
C ASN A 19 39.03 -8.41 -6.98
N ARG A 20 40.29 -8.06 -7.31
CA ARG A 20 41.47 -8.77 -6.78
C ARG A 20 41.59 -8.65 -5.27
N TYR A 21 41.36 -7.46 -4.71
CA TYR A 21 41.36 -7.27 -3.26
C TYR A 21 40.21 -8.02 -2.57
N LEU A 22 39.02 -8.04 -3.17
CA LEU A 22 37.90 -8.84 -2.65
C LEU A 22 38.21 -10.34 -2.68
N SER A 23 38.89 -10.84 -3.72
CA SER A 23 39.29 -12.25 -3.77
C SER A 23 40.43 -12.59 -2.81
N GLU A 24 41.36 -11.66 -2.57
CA GLU A 24 42.47 -11.84 -1.62
C GLU A 24 42.00 -11.78 -0.15
N SER A 25 40.94 -11.04 0.16
CA SER A 25 40.38 -10.91 1.52
C SER A 25 39.42 -12.04 1.93
N VAL A 26 39.20 -13.04 1.08
CA VAL A 26 38.33 -14.21 1.35
C VAL A 26 39.14 -15.48 1.71
N GLN A 27 40.48 -15.42 1.78
CA GLN A 27 41.35 -16.58 2.01
C GLN A 27 42.14 -16.55 3.34
N VAL A 28 41.48 -16.24 4.48
CA VAL A 28 42.07 -16.49 5.81
C VAL A 28 41.08 -17.17 6.76
N ASP A 29 41.49 -18.38 7.17
CA ASP A 29 41.12 -19.23 8.31
C ASP A 29 39.73 -19.88 8.43
N LYS A 30 39.66 -21.10 7.88
CA LYS A 30 39.00 -22.24 8.51
C LYS A 30 40.05 -23.34 8.73
N ASN A 31 40.51 -23.52 9.96
CA ASN A 31 40.77 -24.83 10.60
C ASN A 31 41.81 -24.69 11.72
N GLU A 32 41.36 -24.54 12.97
CA GLU A 32 41.87 -25.34 14.08
C GLU A 32 40.94 -25.22 15.30
N ILE A 33 40.91 -26.29 16.10
CA ILE A 33 40.15 -26.53 17.33
C ILE A 33 38.84 -27.33 17.15
N ASN A 34 39.01 -28.65 17.02
CA ASN A 34 38.03 -29.66 17.41
C ASN A 34 38.74 -30.79 18.22
N LYS A 35 38.50 -30.81 19.54
CA LYS A 35 38.63 -31.93 20.51
C LYS A 35 37.74 -31.48 21.68
N VAL A 36 36.65 -32.09 22.17
CA VAL A 36 36.09 -33.47 22.24
C VAL A 36 34.55 -33.32 22.49
N PRO A 37 33.73 -34.38 22.77
CA PRO A 37 32.85 -35.11 21.86
C PRO A 37 31.34 -34.76 21.95
N VAL A 38 30.67 -35.01 20.81
CA VAL A 38 29.32 -35.60 20.64
C VAL A 38 28.33 -35.56 21.82
N VAL A 39 27.29 -34.72 21.68
CA VAL A 39 25.91 -35.11 21.99
C VAL A 39 25.03 -34.69 20.81
N THR A 40 24.51 -35.69 20.12
CA THR A 40 23.45 -35.61 19.10
C THR A 40 22.17 -35.01 19.68
N SER A 41 21.66 -33.95 19.07
CA SER A 41 20.22 -33.79 18.86
C SER A 41 19.96 -32.94 17.63
N GLU A 42 19.29 -33.56 16.68
CA GLU A 42 18.93 -33.03 15.39
C GLU A 42 17.86 -31.95 15.54
N ILE A 43 18.12 -30.73 15.06
CA ILE A 43 17.08 -29.93 14.41
C ILE A 43 17.69 -29.33 13.15
N LYS A 44 17.42 -29.99 12.02
CA LYS A 44 17.50 -29.38 10.69
C LYS A 44 16.57 -28.17 10.67
N LYS A 45 17.12 -26.96 10.66
CA LYS A 45 16.45 -25.82 10.01
C LYS A 45 17.21 -25.52 8.74
N GLU A 46 16.71 -26.03 7.63
CA GLU A 46 17.02 -25.52 6.31
C GLU A 46 16.56 -24.05 6.25
N CYS A 47 17.45 -23.16 6.62
CA CYS A 47 17.33 -21.72 6.42
C CYS A 47 17.68 -21.41 4.96
N ASN A 48 16.83 -21.86 4.04
CA ASN A 48 16.92 -21.54 2.63
C ASN A 48 15.54 -21.15 2.10
N THR A 49 15.13 -19.93 2.42
CA THR A 49 14.35 -19.14 1.46
C THR A 49 14.88 -17.71 1.53
N LYS A 50 15.66 -17.32 0.52
CA LYS A 50 15.82 -15.90 0.20
C LYS A 50 14.41 -15.35 0.10
N LEU A 51 14.05 -14.44 1.01
CA LEU A 51 12.83 -13.65 0.85
C LEU A 51 12.90 -13.07 -0.58
N PRO A 52 11.85 -13.19 -1.41
CA PRO A 52 11.89 -12.61 -2.74
C PRO A 52 12.35 -11.15 -2.58
N GLU A 53 13.24 -10.68 -3.45
CA GLU A 53 13.46 -9.25 -3.64
C GLU A 53 12.12 -8.66 -4.10
N LEU A 54 11.23 -8.45 -3.13
CA LEU A 54 9.99 -7.76 -3.33
C LEU A 54 10.45 -6.35 -3.63
N ILE A 55 10.42 -6.02 -4.91
CA ILE A 55 10.51 -4.66 -5.42
C ILE A 55 9.23 -3.98 -4.93
N TRP A 56 9.21 -3.67 -3.63
CA TRP A 56 8.28 -2.72 -3.06
C TRP A 56 8.63 -1.42 -3.76
N ARG A 57 7.82 -1.03 -4.75
CA ARG A 57 7.83 0.33 -5.28
C ARG A 57 7.89 1.23 -4.05
N SER A 58 9.03 1.91 -3.88
CA SER A 58 9.32 2.88 -2.83
C SER A 58 8.03 3.34 -2.16
N LEU A 59 7.75 2.78 -0.99
CA LEU A 59 6.50 3.05 -0.28
C LEU A 59 6.58 4.49 0.19
N MET A 60 6.01 5.35 -0.65
CA MET A 60 5.71 6.74 -0.40
C MET A 60 5.19 6.89 1.02
N GLY A 61 5.74 7.89 1.71
CA GLY A 61 5.43 8.26 3.10
C GLY A 61 4.09 7.73 3.58
N ILE A 62 4.18 6.86 4.60
CA ILE A 62 3.18 5.97 5.23
C ILE A 62 1.76 6.53 5.38
N SER A 63 1.54 7.83 5.17
CA SER A 63 0.23 8.47 5.10
C SER A 63 -0.59 8.16 3.84
N ARG A 64 -0.04 7.63 2.73
CA ARG A 64 -0.78 7.55 1.45
C ARG A 64 -1.13 6.15 0.96
N ASP A 65 -0.45 5.10 1.43
CA ASP A 65 -0.74 3.72 1.02
C ASP A 65 -1.34 2.92 2.17
N PHE A 66 -2.67 2.78 2.15
CA PHE A 66 -3.43 2.00 3.13
C PHE A 66 -3.00 0.53 3.19
N ASN A 67 -2.37 0.01 2.14
CA ASN A 67 -1.96 -1.39 2.07
C ASN A 67 -0.60 -1.66 2.72
N PHE A 68 0.16 -0.62 3.09
CA PHE A 68 1.49 -0.78 3.65
C PHE A 68 1.51 -1.69 4.88
N TRP A 69 0.76 -1.31 5.92
CA TRP A 69 0.78 -2.00 7.20
C TRP A 69 0.28 -3.45 7.10
N PRO A 70 -0.88 -3.73 6.49
CA PRO A 70 -1.33 -5.11 6.30
C PRO A 70 -0.32 -5.98 5.54
N GLN A 71 0.30 -5.45 4.49
CA GLN A 71 1.23 -6.19 3.66
C GLN A 71 2.58 -6.39 4.36
N PHE A 72 3.09 -5.37 5.06
CA PHE A 72 4.29 -5.47 5.89
C PHE A 72 4.09 -6.49 7.02
N THR A 73 2.93 -6.45 7.67
CA THR A 73 2.63 -7.36 8.78
C THR A 73 2.64 -8.82 8.32
N SER A 74 1.94 -9.11 7.22
CA SER A 74 1.84 -10.47 6.68
C SER A 74 3.16 -11.04 6.16
N VAL A 75 4.08 -10.21 5.66
CA VAL A 75 5.31 -10.67 4.99
C VAL A 75 6.53 -10.64 5.93
N ILE A 76 6.60 -9.63 6.80
CA ILE A 76 7.79 -9.32 7.61
C ILE A 76 7.49 -9.43 9.10
N HIS A 77 6.46 -8.73 9.62
CA HIS A 77 6.22 -8.66 11.06
C HIS A 77 5.88 -10.02 11.67
N ASP A 78 4.95 -10.75 11.04
CA ASP A 78 4.46 -12.06 11.51
C ASP A 78 5.37 -13.21 11.05
N ASN A 79 6.43 -12.92 10.30
CA ASN A 79 7.35 -13.93 9.83
C ASN A 79 8.29 -14.39 10.96
N HIS A 80 8.08 -15.61 11.44
CA HIS A 80 8.89 -16.23 12.50
C HIS A 80 10.29 -16.66 12.05
N ASN A 81 10.58 -16.64 10.75
CA ASN A 81 11.92 -16.94 10.23
C ASN A 81 12.87 -15.74 10.28
N LEU A 82 12.34 -14.53 10.52
CA LEU A 82 13.13 -13.31 10.65
C LEU A 82 13.28 -12.94 12.12
N ASN A 83 14.49 -12.55 12.53
CA ASN A 83 14.71 -11.95 13.84
C ASN A 83 14.33 -10.46 13.83
N ASP A 84 14.19 -9.85 15.01
CA ASP A 84 13.76 -8.45 15.14
C ASP A 84 14.73 -7.45 14.48
N ILE A 85 16.03 -7.77 14.42
CA ILE A 85 17.05 -6.94 13.76
C ILE A 85 16.86 -6.99 12.23
N GLU A 86 16.62 -8.17 11.66
CA GLU A 86 16.33 -8.36 10.24
C GLU A 86 15.03 -7.65 9.85
N LYS A 87 13.98 -7.80 10.66
CA LYS A 87 12.71 -7.08 10.50
C LYS A 87 12.91 -5.57 10.53
N PHE A 88 13.78 -5.08 11.42
CA PHE A 88 14.09 -3.66 11.49
C PHE A 88 14.85 -3.17 10.25
N ASN A 89 15.73 -4.02 9.67
CA ASN A 89 16.41 -3.70 8.42
C ASN A 89 15.41 -3.51 7.30
N TYR A 90 14.52 -4.49 7.12
CA TYR A 90 13.46 -4.43 6.12
C TYR A 90 12.54 -3.24 6.34
N LEU A 91 12.17 -2.94 7.58
CA LEU A 91 11.38 -1.74 7.88
C LEU A 91 12.09 -0.48 7.36
N LYS A 92 13.35 -0.26 7.73
CA LYS A 92 14.11 0.93 7.31
C LYS A 92 14.30 1.05 5.79
N THR A 93 14.46 -0.06 5.06
CA THR A 93 14.57 -0.02 3.60
C THR A 93 13.25 0.30 2.90
N LEU A 94 12.12 0.02 3.56
CA LEU A 94 10.78 0.32 3.06
C LEU A 94 10.29 1.73 3.41
N LEU A 95 10.87 2.37 4.43
CA LEU A 95 10.46 3.72 4.83
C LEU A 95 11.11 4.79 3.96
N THR A 96 10.36 5.85 3.69
CA THR A 96 10.83 7.04 2.98
C THR A 96 10.53 8.32 3.76
N ASP A 97 11.35 9.35 3.51
CA ASP A 97 11.17 10.74 3.97
C ASP A 97 10.71 10.86 5.44
N SER A 98 9.48 11.32 5.67
CA SER A 98 8.93 11.63 6.98
C SER A 98 8.87 10.41 7.90
N ALA A 99 8.69 9.21 7.36
CA ALA A 99 8.62 8.00 8.16
C ALA A 99 10.00 7.54 8.61
N LEU A 100 11.00 7.61 7.72
CA LEU A 100 12.38 7.30 8.04
C LEU A 100 12.94 8.30 9.07
N ILE A 101 12.63 9.59 8.90
CA ILE A 101 13.02 10.64 9.86
C ILE A 101 12.44 10.34 11.26
N ALA A 102 11.19 9.86 11.34
CA ALA A 102 10.53 9.57 12.61
C ALA A 102 11.28 8.53 13.47
N ILE A 103 11.96 7.58 12.83
CA ILE A 103 12.70 6.50 13.51
C ILE A 103 14.23 6.63 13.38
N SER A 104 14.72 7.72 12.79
CA SER A 104 16.14 7.93 12.50
C SER A 104 17.02 7.96 13.76
N GLY A 105 16.47 8.44 14.89
CA GLY A 105 17.14 8.48 16.19
C GLY A 105 17.22 7.14 16.92
N LEU A 106 16.63 6.06 16.37
CA LEU A 106 16.68 4.74 17.00
C LEU A 106 17.91 3.94 16.54
N PRO A 107 18.79 3.53 17.47
CA PRO A 107 19.85 2.58 17.19
C PRO A 107 19.30 1.26 16.64
N PHE A 108 20.08 0.63 15.76
CA PHE A 108 19.70 -0.61 15.09
C PHE A 108 19.85 -1.82 16.03
N THR A 109 18.87 -2.01 16.90
CA THR A 109 18.82 -3.10 17.90
C THR A 109 17.44 -3.75 17.94
N ALA A 110 17.37 -5.01 18.39
CA ALA A 110 16.12 -5.77 18.52
C ALA A 110 15.09 -5.04 19.42
N ASP A 111 15.54 -4.50 20.56
CA ASP A 111 14.67 -3.78 21.50
C ASP A 111 14.02 -2.52 20.89
N ASN A 112 14.72 -1.88 19.95
CA ASN A 112 14.25 -0.67 19.30
C ASN A 112 13.33 -0.95 18.10
N TYR A 113 13.26 -2.19 17.60
CA TYR A 113 12.31 -2.55 16.54
C TYR A 113 10.87 -2.29 16.99
N LYS A 114 10.49 -2.76 18.19
CA LYS A 114 9.15 -2.55 18.76
C LYS A 114 8.84 -1.07 18.92
N LYS A 115 9.79 -0.30 19.46
CA LYS A 115 9.67 1.17 19.58
C LYS A 115 9.49 1.85 18.22
N ALA A 116 10.19 1.38 17.18
CA ALA A 116 10.04 1.92 15.84
C ALA A 116 8.62 1.67 15.30
N ILE A 117 8.07 0.46 15.49
CA ILE A 117 6.69 0.14 15.10
C ILE A 117 5.69 1.02 15.86
N ASP A 118 5.87 1.20 17.17
CA ASP A 118 4.98 2.03 17.99
C ASP A 118 4.98 3.49 17.51
N ILE A 119 6.16 4.08 17.29
CA ILE A 119 6.30 5.46 16.79
C ILE A 119 5.61 5.62 15.42
N LEU A 120 5.79 4.66 14.52
CA LEU A 120 5.21 4.73 13.18
C LEU A 120 3.69 4.52 13.22
N THR A 121 3.20 3.65 14.10
CA THR A 121 1.76 3.41 14.29
C THR A 121 1.08 4.61 14.95
N ASP A 122 1.69 5.21 15.97
CA ASP A 122 1.17 6.42 16.60
C ASP A 122 1.13 7.60 15.63
N ARG A 123 2.21 7.82 14.88
CA ARG A 123 2.32 8.97 13.99
C ARG A 123 1.53 8.83 12.69
N PHE A 124 1.51 7.63 12.10
CA PHE A 124 0.95 7.39 10.76
C PHE A 124 -0.21 6.39 10.73
N GLY A 125 -0.44 5.63 11.80
CA GLY A 125 -1.56 4.68 11.92
C GLY A 125 -2.88 5.32 12.34
N LYS A 126 -3.01 6.64 12.28
CA LYS A 126 -4.24 7.37 12.65
C LYS A 126 -5.35 7.13 11.64
N THR A 127 -6.10 6.06 11.86
CA THR A 127 -7.27 5.67 11.05
C THR A 127 -8.29 6.79 10.94
N ASP A 128 -8.45 7.63 11.98
CA ASP A 128 -9.38 8.75 11.98
C ASP A 128 -9.06 9.80 10.90
N ILE A 129 -7.78 10.06 10.66
CA ILE A 129 -7.34 10.98 9.60
C ILE A 129 -7.67 10.38 8.23
N LEU A 130 -7.49 9.07 8.08
CA LEU A 130 -7.78 8.39 6.83
C LEU A 130 -9.29 8.32 6.56
N ILE A 131 -10.09 8.00 7.57
CA ILE A 131 -11.56 8.07 7.53
C ILE A 131 -11.97 9.48 7.12
N SER A 132 -11.46 10.51 7.80
CA SER A 132 -11.76 11.92 7.50
C SER A 132 -11.36 12.30 6.07
N THR A 133 -10.25 11.77 5.56
CA THR A 133 -9.79 12.00 4.18
C THR A 133 -10.77 11.40 3.17
N HIS A 134 -11.17 10.13 3.35
CA HIS A 134 -12.15 9.47 2.47
C HIS A 134 -13.52 10.15 2.55
N MET A 135 -13.95 10.55 3.74
CA MET A 135 -15.18 11.33 3.94
C MET A 135 -15.12 12.67 3.21
N ASN A 136 -14.04 13.43 3.35
CA ASN A 136 -13.86 14.71 2.66
C ASN A 136 -13.95 14.56 1.15
N VAL A 137 -13.37 13.49 0.57
CA VAL A 137 -13.49 13.20 -0.87
C VAL A 137 -14.93 12.94 -1.29
N LEU A 138 -15.73 12.25 -0.45
CA LEU A 138 -17.15 12.03 -0.70
C LEU A 138 -17.98 13.32 -0.57
N LEU A 139 -17.63 14.19 0.38
CA LEU A 139 -18.30 15.48 0.59
C LEU A 139 -17.95 16.50 -0.52
N SER A 140 -16.76 16.39 -1.12
CA SER A 140 -16.25 17.29 -2.15
C SER A 140 -16.40 16.72 -3.58
N LEU A 141 -17.41 15.87 -3.83
CA LEU A 141 -17.64 15.30 -5.15
C LEU A 141 -18.14 16.36 -6.14
N GLU A 142 -17.55 16.35 -7.33
CA GLU A 142 -17.95 17.26 -8.41
C GLU A 142 -19.25 16.79 -9.06
N PRO A 143 -20.25 17.68 -9.24
CA PRO A 143 -21.51 17.30 -9.86
C PRO A 143 -21.41 17.00 -11.35
N VAL A 144 -22.02 15.90 -11.76
CA VAL A 144 -22.27 15.56 -13.15
C VAL A 144 -23.61 16.15 -13.56
N ARG A 145 -23.59 17.06 -14.54
CA ARG A 145 -24.81 17.76 -14.99
C ARG A 145 -25.49 17.11 -16.19
N ASN A 146 -24.73 16.39 -17.01
CA ASN A 146 -25.23 15.77 -18.23
C ASN A 146 -25.31 14.25 -18.07
N SER A 147 -26.51 13.68 -18.15
CA SER A 147 -26.71 12.22 -18.07
C SER A 147 -26.36 11.46 -19.34
N SER A 148 -26.08 12.17 -20.44
CA SER A 148 -25.52 11.60 -21.67
C SER A 148 -24.00 11.44 -21.60
N ASP A 149 -23.33 12.11 -20.66
CA ASP A 149 -21.89 11.93 -20.42
C ASP A 149 -21.65 10.70 -19.52
N VAL A 150 -21.76 9.53 -20.14
CA VAL A 150 -21.58 8.22 -19.50
C VAL A 150 -20.16 8.07 -18.93
N SER A 151 -19.17 8.67 -19.59
CA SER A 151 -17.77 8.58 -19.17
C SER A 151 -17.56 9.26 -17.82
N THR A 152 -18.08 10.48 -17.66
CA THR A 152 -17.98 11.23 -16.39
C THR A 152 -18.85 10.60 -15.31
N LEU A 153 -20.05 10.11 -15.65
CA LEU A 153 -20.92 9.39 -14.71
C LEU A 153 -20.26 8.10 -14.19
N ARG A 154 -19.56 7.36 -15.06
CA ARG A 154 -18.78 6.18 -14.68
C ARG A 154 -17.62 6.54 -13.75
N LYS A 155 -16.87 7.61 -14.04
CA LYS A 155 -15.81 8.09 -13.15
C LYS A 155 -16.35 8.48 -11.77
N LEU A 156 -17.50 9.14 -11.71
CA LEU A 156 -18.18 9.47 -10.45
C LEU A 156 -18.54 8.21 -9.67
N TYR A 157 -19.19 7.23 -10.33
CA TYR A 157 -19.54 5.95 -9.73
C TYR A 157 -18.32 5.21 -9.17
N ASP A 158 -17.24 5.11 -9.96
CA ASP A 158 -16.01 4.44 -9.56
C ASP A 158 -15.39 5.17 -8.36
N LYS A 159 -15.36 6.51 -8.37
CA LYS A 159 -14.84 7.34 -7.27
C LYS A 159 -15.60 7.10 -5.96
N ILE A 160 -16.94 7.13 -6.00
CA ILE A 160 -17.79 6.86 -4.82
C ILE A 160 -17.55 5.44 -4.30
N THR A 161 -17.57 4.45 -5.19
CA THR A 161 -17.41 3.04 -4.83
C THR A 161 -16.05 2.78 -4.19
N ILE A 162 -14.98 3.41 -4.68
CA ILE A 162 -13.64 3.30 -4.10
C ILE A 162 -13.65 3.85 -2.67
N GLN A 163 -14.19 5.04 -2.44
CA GLN A 163 -14.19 5.63 -1.09
C GLN A 163 -15.02 4.80 -0.11
N ILE A 164 -16.18 4.29 -0.51
CA ILE A 164 -17.01 3.41 0.33
C ILE A 164 -16.24 2.15 0.71
N ARG A 165 -15.57 1.49 -0.24
CA ARG A 165 -14.77 0.29 0.06
C ARG A 165 -13.60 0.58 0.99
N CYS A 166 -12.95 1.74 0.84
CA CYS A 166 -11.91 2.18 1.76
C CYS A 166 -12.46 2.38 3.18
N LEU A 167 -13.62 3.02 3.31
CA LEU A 167 -14.30 3.20 4.60
C LEU A 167 -14.73 1.86 5.22
N GLU A 168 -15.28 0.93 4.44
CA GLU A 168 -15.62 -0.43 4.90
C GLU A 168 -14.38 -1.19 5.39
N SER A 169 -13.25 -1.06 4.70
CA SER A 169 -11.98 -1.67 5.12
C SER A 169 -11.44 -1.10 6.44
N LEU A 170 -11.81 0.16 6.74
CA LEU A 170 -11.57 0.85 8.01
C LEU A 170 -12.65 0.57 9.07
N LYS A 171 -13.54 -0.40 8.83
CA LYS A 171 -14.66 -0.78 9.71
C LYS A 171 -15.71 0.33 9.91
N VAL A 172 -15.80 1.28 8.99
CA VAL A 172 -16.86 2.29 8.98
C VAL A 172 -18.03 1.79 8.14
N ASP A 173 -19.15 1.51 8.80
CA ASP A 173 -20.35 1.00 8.15
C ASP A 173 -21.10 2.08 7.36
N ILE A 174 -21.59 1.72 6.16
CA ILE A 174 -22.30 2.65 5.27
C ILE A 174 -23.57 3.21 5.90
N ASN A 175 -24.24 2.49 6.80
CA ASN A 175 -25.45 2.98 7.45
C ASN A 175 -25.14 4.12 8.44
N SER A 176 -23.90 4.23 8.92
CA SER A 176 -23.48 5.29 9.84
C SER A 176 -23.43 6.67 9.19
N TYR A 177 -23.21 6.74 7.87
CA TYR A 177 -23.06 8.00 7.13
C TYR A 177 -23.94 8.07 5.86
N GLY A 178 -24.62 6.99 5.48
CA GLY A 178 -25.38 6.88 4.24
C GLY A 178 -26.52 7.88 4.14
N ASN A 179 -27.22 8.11 5.25
CA ASN A 179 -28.32 9.09 5.31
C ASN A 179 -27.84 10.53 5.08
N LEU A 180 -26.60 10.85 5.51
CA LEU A 180 -25.98 12.15 5.25
C LEU A 180 -25.43 12.23 3.82
N LEU A 181 -24.89 11.12 3.31
CA LEU A 181 -24.30 11.04 1.98
C LEU A 181 -25.35 11.13 0.87
N LEU A 182 -26.54 10.56 1.07
CA LEU A 182 -27.58 10.46 0.03
C LEU A 182 -28.01 11.83 -0.53
N PRO A 183 -28.32 12.87 0.27
CA PRO A 183 -28.60 14.22 -0.24
C PRO A 183 -27.45 14.84 -1.03
N ILE A 184 -26.20 14.52 -0.68
CA ILE A 184 -25.02 15.01 -1.38
C ILE A 184 -24.94 14.34 -2.75
N LEU A 185 -25.14 13.02 -2.80
CA LEU A 185 -25.15 12.27 -4.06
C LEU A 185 -26.26 12.76 -5.00
N TYR A 186 -27.45 13.10 -4.50
CA TYR A 186 -28.50 13.70 -5.32
C TYR A 186 -28.07 15.02 -5.96
N LYS A 187 -27.24 15.83 -5.30
CA LYS A 187 -26.69 17.06 -5.87
C LYS A 187 -25.59 16.81 -6.89
N CYS A 188 -24.90 15.67 -6.78
CA CYS A 188 -23.78 15.28 -7.63
C CYS A 188 -24.20 14.52 -8.90
N ILE A 189 -25.44 14.02 -8.98
CA ILE A 189 -25.95 13.21 -10.09
C ILE A 189 -26.96 14.05 -10.92
N PRO A 190 -27.10 13.80 -12.23
CA PRO A 190 -28.12 14.46 -13.05
C PRO A 190 -29.55 14.24 -12.53
N ASN A 191 -30.37 15.31 -12.58
CA ASN A 191 -31.74 15.32 -12.05
C ASN A 191 -32.64 14.24 -12.67
N ASP A 192 -32.46 13.91 -13.95
CA ASP A 192 -33.23 12.87 -14.63
C ASP A 192 -33.00 11.48 -14.00
N LEU A 193 -31.78 11.19 -13.55
CA LEU A 193 -31.46 9.94 -12.86
C LEU A 193 -32.04 9.93 -11.44
N VAL A 194 -32.01 11.06 -10.75
CA VAL A 194 -32.63 11.20 -9.42
C VAL A 194 -34.14 10.98 -9.50
N LEU A 195 -34.82 11.58 -10.48
CA LEU A 195 -36.26 11.38 -10.71
C LEU A 195 -36.60 9.93 -11.03
N ARG A 196 -35.80 9.28 -11.90
CA ARG A 196 -35.96 7.85 -12.21
C ARG A 196 -35.78 6.98 -10.97
N PHE A 197 -34.76 7.25 -10.17
CA PHE A 197 -34.49 6.53 -8.93
C PHE A 197 -35.64 6.69 -7.93
N ASN A 198 -36.10 7.92 -7.69
CA ASN A 198 -37.20 8.18 -6.76
C ASN A 198 -38.50 7.49 -7.20
N ARG A 199 -38.78 7.46 -8.50
CA ARG A 199 -39.93 6.72 -9.05
C ARG A 199 -39.83 5.21 -8.77
N GLN A 200 -38.63 4.63 -8.93
CA GLN A 200 -38.39 3.20 -8.67
C GLN A 200 -38.42 2.84 -7.18
N ASN A 201 -38.10 3.80 -6.29
CA ASN A 201 -38.02 3.58 -4.84
C ASN A 201 -39.20 4.23 -4.08
N SER A 202 -40.38 4.28 -4.70
CA SER A 202 -41.56 4.93 -4.09
C SER A 202 -42.05 4.21 -2.81
N GLU A 203 -41.69 2.94 -2.60
CA GLU A 203 -42.18 2.10 -1.50
C GLU A 203 -41.07 1.64 -0.51
N SER A 204 -39.79 1.91 -0.80
CA SER A 204 -38.65 1.42 -0.01
C SER A 204 -37.77 2.57 0.47
N GLU A 205 -37.10 2.40 1.63
CA GLU A 205 -36.15 3.36 2.14
C GLU A 205 -34.98 3.53 1.15
N ALA A 206 -34.74 4.78 0.73
CA ALA A 206 -33.71 5.10 -0.23
C ALA A 206 -32.32 4.94 0.40
N THR A 207 -31.55 3.95 -0.07
CA THR A 207 -30.18 3.70 0.39
C THR A 207 -29.15 4.11 -0.66
N VAL A 208 -27.94 4.46 -0.21
CA VAL A 208 -26.78 4.74 -1.08
C VAL A 208 -26.47 3.56 -2.00
N THR A 209 -26.59 2.33 -1.51
CA THR A 209 -26.38 1.10 -2.28
C THR A 209 -27.38 0.96 -3.43
N SER A 210 -28.67 1.25 -3.17
CA SER A 210 -29.73 1.27 -4.18
C SER A 210 -29.50 2.37 -5.23
N LEU A 211 -29.01 3.54 -4.82
CA LEU A 211 -28.67 4.61 -5.76
C LEU A 211 -27.49 4.21 -6.67
N LEU A 212 -26.45 3.59 -6.09
CA LEU A 212 -25.31 3.10 -6.84
C LEU A 212 -25.69 1.99 -7.83
N SER A 213 -26.61 1.09 -7.47
CA SER A 213 -27.10 0.05 -8.38
C SER A 213 -27.85 0.66 -9.58
N CYS A 214 -28.65 1.71 -9.35
CA CYS A 214 -29.34 2.46 -10.42
C CYS A 214 -28.34 3.12 -11.40
N ILE A 215 -27.30 3.79 -10.89
CA ILE A 215 -26.25 4.40 -11.73
C ILE A 215 -25.49 3.32 -12.53
N LYS A 216 -25.20 2.19 -11.89
CA LYS A 216 -24.52 1.05 -12.53
C LYS A 216 -25.34 0.47 -13.68
N GLU A 217 -26.66 0.38 -13.52
CA GLU A 217 -27.56 -0.07 -14.58
C GLU A 217 -27.59 0.91 -15.75
N ARG A 218 -27.69 2.21 -15.48
CA ARG A 218 -27.61 3.26 -16.52
C ARG A 218 -26.32 3.19 -17.33
N ASN A 219 -25.18 3.01 -16.64
CA ASN A 219 -23.87 2.85 -17.26
C ASN A 219 -23.78 1.57 -18.13
N ARG A 220 -24.53 0.51 -17.80
CA ARG A 220 -24.61 -0.72 -18.62
C ARG A 220 -25.49 -0.53 -19.85
N SER A 221 -26.63 0.12 -19.72
CA SER A 221 -27.54 0.36 -20.86
C SER A 221 -26.87 1.23 -21.92
N ALA A 222 -26.15 2.28 -21.51
CA ALA A 222 -25.43 3.15 -22.44
C ALA A 222 -24.32 2.44 -23.24
N ARG A 223 -23.72 1.38 -22.68
CA ARG A 223 -22.74 0.56 -23.41
C ARG A 223 -23.41 -0.26 -24.51
N LYS A 224 -24.64 -0.72 -24.30
CA LYS A 224 -25.40 -1.46 -25.31
C LYS A 224 -25.80 -0.52 -26.45
N ASP A 225 -26.24 0.70 -26.13
CA ASP A 225 -26.65 1.69 -27.13
C ASP A 225 -25.49 2.20 -28.00
N SER A 226 -24.24 2.11 -27.51
CA SER A 226 -23.03 2.54 -28.25
C SER A 226 -22.42 1.42 -29.14
N LEU A 227 -22.96 0.20 -29.09
CA LEU A 227 -22.50 -0.96 -29.85
C LEU A 227 -23.41 -1.28 -31.06
N PHE A 228 -24.43 -0.46 -31.30
CA PHE A 228 -25.31 -0.48 -32.46
C PHE A 228 -25.21 0.85 -33.21
#